data_AF-A0A972ADY1-F1
#
_entry.id   AF-A0A972ADY1-F1
#
_cell.length_a   1.000
_cell.length_b   1.000
_cell.length_c   1.000
_cell.angle_alpha   90.00
_cell.angle_beta   90.00
_cell.angle_gamma   90.00
#
_symmetry.space_group_name_H-M   'P 1'
#
loop_
_entity.id
_entity.type
_entity.pdbx_description
1 polymer ?
#
loop_
_entity_poly.entity_id
_entity_poly.type
_entity_poly.pdbx_seq_one_letter_code
_entity_poly.pdbx_strand_id
1 'polypeptide(L)'
;MKKKLMAIVLCSALIFQAVSLVAFGAGTKNYIITDPYAEVDWDSWDAYKFQPHSHTTASDGFLKIDEYVQKHYDLNYDIVALTDHGTLNKGWNKMPDTVPLIRLVKRERTKMEPIVPLSDEVYYSYINGTAPSPTRTKTNGMLDVPLGIELNMATPIADCHLTGYFSTYGQGLAGVFGDYETPARGVKNAGGISMLAHVGEYVYINKDTEKHVGKKIDEYYVNKFARIFLDNQGSCVGMGINSATDAHTRCDRILYDQILQKTIPNGGVPWGFSFADSHNERSINDAYTMVMMPELSLDGLRYAMVNGHCFAVSHYSNGVELNGMEEIPGFDEQRVYDEELYLLDNTPMVTRITVDQENDTITVEGTNFNQITWVSNGNVILREGGITDGKATLDLHSDNLLDEPYLYVRFYITGENGICYSQPFVLNVEGEEFEPVEVPVTQDISTALRALINLVDLVLFRFNPLIWLFKKVALGYSVFEGDRLNNPY
;
A
#
# COMPACT_ATOMS: atom_id res chain seq x y z
N MET A 1 -0.04 -37.76 67.83
CA MET A 1 0.93 -36.83 67.22
C MET A 1 0.82 -36.76 65.69
N LYS A 2 0.84 -37.88 64.95
CA LYS A 2 0.80 -37.87 63.47
C LYS A 2 -0.39 -37.13 62.83
N LYS A 3 -1.61 -37.22 63.40
CA LYS A 3 -2.80 -36.51 62.88
C LYS A 3 -2.75 -34.98 63.06
N LYS A 4 -2.12 -34.48 64.12
CA LYS A 4 -1.96 -33.03 64.36
C LYS A 4 -0.89 -32.42 63.45
N LEU A 5 0.19 -33.17 63.17
CA LEU A 5 1.23 -32.74 62.25
C LEU A 5 0.71 -32.66 60.80
N MET A 6 -0.13 -33.62 60.39
CA MET A 6 -0.72 -33.63 59.04
C MET A 6 -1.73 -32.51 58.84
N ALA A 7 -2.51 -32.15 59.86
CA ALA A 7 -3.42 -31.01 59.83
C ALA A 7 -2.66 -29.68 59.72
N ILE A 8 -1.53 -29.53 60.43
CA ILE A 8 -0.70 -28.33 60.34
C ILE A 8 -0.09 -28.20 58.94
N VAL A 9 0.40 -29.29 58.33
CA VAL A 9 0.95 -29.26 56.96
C VAL A 9 -0.13 -28.94 55.92
N LEU A 10 -1.34 -29.48 56.05
CA LEU A 10 -2.47 -29.15 55.16
C LEU A 10 -2.94 -27.70 55.32
N CYS A 11 -3.02 -27.18 56.54
CA CYS A 11 -3.31 -25.76 56.77
C CYS A 11 -2.20 -24.84 56.24
N SER A 12 -0.94 -25.26 56.35
CA SER A 12 0.22 -24.51 55.80
C SER A 12 0.17 -24.46 54.27
N ALA A 13 -0.21 -25.56 53.62
CA ALA A 13 -0.36 -25.63 52.16
C ALA A 13 -1.54 -24.80 51.65
N LEU A 14 -2.66 -24.75 52.39
CA LEU A 14 -3.81 -23.90 52.08
C LEU A 14 -3.52 -22.40 52.28
N ILE A 15 -2.71 -22.06 53.29
CA ILE A 15 -2.25 -20.67 53.50
C ILE A 15 -1.23 -20.27 52.43
N PHE A 16 -0.36 -21.17 51.97
CA PHE A 16 0.56 -20.90 50.86
C PHE A 16 -0.15 -20.74 49.51
N GLN A 17 -1.26 -21.45 49.27
CA GLN A 17 -2.10 -21.22 48.08
C GLN A 17 -2.92 -19.92 48.17
N ALA A 18 -3.27 -19.47 49.37
CA ALA A 18 -3.96 -18.19 49.59
C ALA A 18 -3.04 -16.96 49.46
N VAL A 19 -1.72 -17.12 49.62
CA VAL A 19 -0.72 -16.02 49.51
C VAL A 19 -0.19 -15.85 48.08
N SER A 20 -0.51 -16.77 47.14
CA SER A 20 -0.23 -16.62 45.71
C SER A 20 -1.34 -15.93 44.91
N LEU A 21 -2.44 -15.52 45.55
CA LEU A 21 -3.39 -14.57 44.98
C LEU A 21 -2.93 -13.15 45.33
N VAL A 22 -1.83 -12.71 44.72
CA VAL A 22 -1.68 -11.28 44.46
C VAL A 22 -2.80 -10.99 43.47
N ALA A 23 -3.92 -10.47 43.97
CA ALA A 23 -4.80 -9.69 43.16
C ALA A 23 -3.94 -8.53 42.63
N PHE A 24 -3.39 -8.69 41.42
CA PHE A 24 -3.16 -7.53 40.60
C PHE A 24 -4.52 -6.87 40.53
N GLY A 25 -4.69 -5.75 41.24
CA GLY A 25 -5.77 -4.85 40.89
C GLY A 25 -5.65 -4.66 39.38
N ALA A 26 -6.73 -4.88 38.65
CA ALA A 26 -6.79 -4.46 37.26
C ALA A 26 -6.64 -2.93 37.28
N GLY A 27 -5.40 -2.46 37.32
CA GLY A 27 -5.08 -1.11 36.88
C GLY A 27 -5.55 -1.01 35.44
N THR A 28 -6.05 0.15 35.08
CA THR A 28 -6.22 0.51 33.67
C THR A 28 -4.93 0.15 32.93
N LYS A 29 -5.05 -0.58 31.81
CA LYS A 29 -3.90 -0.88 30.96
C LYS A 29 -3.19 0.44 30.64
N ASN A 30 -1.87 0.45 30.58
CA ASN A 30 -1.14 1.61 30.09
C ASN A 30 -0.59 1.25 28.72
N TYR A 31 -0.91 2.02 27.69
CA TYR A 31 -0.46 1.71 26.34
C TYR A 31 0.87 2.42 26.02
N ILE A 32 1.72 1.74 25.29
CA ILE A 32 2.85 2.33 24.57
C ILE A 32 2.40 2.43 23.12
N ILE A 33 2.08 3.64 22.69
CA ILE A 33 1.56 3.92 21.35
C ILE A 33 2.75 4.22 20.43
N THR A 34 3.06 3.32 19.50
CA THR A 34 4.06 3.63 18.47
C THR A 34 3.39 4.42 17.35
N ASP A 35 3.68 5.71 17.30
CA ASP A 35 3.15 6.64 16.32
C ASP A 35 3.92 6.55 14.98
N PRO A 36 3.28 6.13 13.86
CA PRO A 36 3.93 6.11 12.55
C PRO A 36 4.26 7.51 12.02
N TYR A 37 3.77 8.58 12.67
CA TYR A 37 4.01 9.98 12.32
C TYR A 37 4.88 10.72 13.34
N ALA A 38 5.55 10.01 14.27
CA ALA A 38 6.33 10.63 15.34
C ALA A 38 7.45 11.57 14.82
N GLU A 39 8.00 11.28 13.65
CA GLU A 39 9.05 12.11 13.01
C GLU A 39 8.48 13.27 12.18
N VAL A 40 7.18 13.26 11.87
CA VAL A 40 6.56 14.31 11.06
C VAL A 40 6.47 15.59 11.89
N ASP A 41 7.25 16.59 11.49
CA ASP A 41 7.11 17.93 12.04
C ASP A 41 5.93 18.65 11.37
N TRP A 42 4.77 18.59 12.03
CA TRP A 42 3.52 19.19 11.57
C TRP A 42 3.56 20.71 11.36
N ASP A 43 4.58 21.40 11.86
CA ASP A 43 4.74 22.85 11.69
C ASP A 43 5.63 23.21 10.49
N SER A 44 6.47 22.29 10.02
CA SER A 44 7.48 22.58 8.97
C SER A 44 7.47 21.63 7.78
N TRP A 45 6.94 20.42 7.90
CA TRP A 45 6.80 19.48 6.79
C TRP A 45 5.54 19.78 6.00
N ASP A 46 5.62 19.53 4.70
CA ASP A 46 4.49 19.69 3.79
C ASP A 46 3.89 18.32 3.42
N ALA A 47 2.62 18.34 3.00
CA ALA A 47 1.92 17.20 2.43
C ALA A 47 1.99 17.25 0.90
N TYR A 48 2.63 16.25 0.30
CA TYR A 48 2.84 16.15 -1.14
C TYR A 48 1.95 15.08 -1.77
N LYS A 49 1.21 15.45 -2.81
CA LYS A 49 0.30 14.56 -3.54
C LYS A 49 1.08 13.69 -4.52
N PHE A 50 1.02 12.38 -4.31
CA PHE A 50 1.81 11.38 -5.04
C PHE A 50 0.91 10.38 -5.77
N GLN A 51 1.15 10.21 -7.07
CA GLN A 51 0.62 9.09 -7.86
C GLN A 51 1.67 7.97 -7.96
N PRO A 52 1.54 6.87 -7.19
CA PRO A 52 2.55 5.80 -7.22
C PRO A 52 2.34 4.82 -8.38
N HIS A 53 1.13 4.70 -8.95
CA HIS A 53 0.81 3.64 -9.90
C HIS A 53 -0.08 4.14 -11.04
N SER A 54 0.47 4.17 -12.25
CA SER A 54 -0.23 4.58 -13.48
C SER A 54 0.43 4.08 -14.76
N HIS A 55 -0.33 4.11 -15.86
CA HIS A 55 0.05 3.58 -17.17
C HIS A 55 -0.04 4.60 -18.30
N THR A 56 0.80 4.41 -19.31
CA THR A 56 0.82 5.16 -20.56
C THR A 56 0.79 4.23 -21.76
N THR A 57 0.86 4.79 -22.96
CA THR A 57 1.01 4.04 -24.21
C THR A 57 2.34 3.27 -24.32
N ALA A 58 3.25 3.38 -23.33
CA ALA A 58 4.45 2.57 -23.21
C ALA A 58 4.16 1.12 -22.80
N SER A 59 3.05 0.85 -22.09
CA SER A 59 2.46 -0.49 -21.93
C SER A 59 1.06 -0.57 -22.56
N ASP A 60 0.04 -0.14 -21.83
CA ASP A 60 -1.37 -0.37 -22.12
C ASP A 60 -2.32 0.71 -21.58
N GLY A 61 -1.78 1.87 -21.21
CA GLY A 61 -2.55 3.09 -21.04
C GLY A 61 -2.95 3.71 -22.39
N PHE A 62 -3.89 4.65 -22.33
CA PHE A 62 -4.35 5.45 -23.46
C PHE A 62 -3.59 6.77 -23.61
N LEU A 63 -3.03 7.29 -22.52
CA LEU A 63 -2.31 8.57 -22.51
C LEU A 63 -0.85 8.40 -22.94
N LYS A 64 -0.34 9.38 -23.67
CA LYS A 64 1.10 9.54 -23.91
C LYS A 64 1.79 10.11 -22.67
N ILE A 65 3.12 10.05 -22.64
CA ILE A 65 3.92 10.53 -21.50
C ILE A 65 3.66 12.04 -21.26
N ASP A 66 3.61 12.85 -22.32
CA ASP A 66 3.36 14.29 -22.21
C ASP A 66 1.96 14.61 -21.70
N GLU A 67 0.94 13.93 -22.23
CA GLU A 67 -0.44 14.06 -21.76
C GLU A 67 -0.59 13.63 -20.29
N TYR A 68 0.05 12.52 -19.92
CA TYR A 68 0.07 12.01 -18.54
C TYR A 68 0.66 13.04 -17.57
N VAL A 69 1.85 13.56 -17.89
CA VAL A 69 2.56 14.52 -17.04
C VAL A 69 1.76 15.82 -16.92
N GLN A 70 1.26 16.37 -18.04
CA GLN A 70 0.47 17.60 -18.02
C GLN A 70 -0.79 17.45 -17.16
N LYS A 71 -1.54 16.35 -17.32
CA LYS A 71 -2.80 16.15 -16.59
C LYS A 71 -2.58 16.05 -15.08
N HIS A 72 -1.54 15.34 -14.63
CA HIS A 72 -1.21 15.30 -13.21
C HIS A 72 -0.77 16.67 -12.68
N TYR A 73 0.02 17.40 -13.47
CA TYR A 73 0.46 18.74 -13.11
C TYR A 73 -0.72 19.70 -12.91
N ASP A 74 -1.71 19.61 -13.79
CA ASP A 74 -2.98 20.36 -13.74
C ASP A 74 -3.87 19.97 -12.54
N LEU A 75 -3.70 18.75 -12.02
CA LEU A 75 -4.42 18.17 -10.87
C LEU A 75 -3.66 18.33 -9.53
N ASN A 76 -2.72 19.28 -9.47
CA ASN A 76 -1.92 19.62 -8.28
C ASN A 76 -1.09 18.46 -7.71
N TYR A 77 -0.74 17.46 -8.52
CA TYR A 77 0.25 16.47 -8.09
C TYR A 77 1.63 17.11 -7.92
N ASP A 78 2.34 16.65 -6.91
CA ASP A 78 3.72 17.03 -6.61
C ASP A 78 4.71 15.97 -7.05
N ILE A 79 4.26 14.72 -7.15
CA ILE A 79 5.10 13.56 -7.44
C ILE A 79 4.29 12.59 -8.29
N VAL A 80 4.87 12.11 -9.40
CA VAL A 80 4.23 11.05 -10.18
C VAL A 80 5.24 10.00 -10.65
N ALA A 81 4.83 8.73 -10.52
CA ALA A 81 5.58 7.58 -11.00
C ALA A 81 4.87 6.96 -12.21
N LEU A 82 5.64 6.72 -13.27
CA LEU A 82 5.19 5.88 -14.37
C LEU A 82 5.53 4.42 -14.05
N THR A 83 4.53 3.56 -14.00
CA THR A 83 4.66 2.15 -13.65
C THR A 83 4.06 1.25 -14.73
N ASP A 84 4.34 1.54 -16.00
CA ASP A 84 3.90 0.73 -17.13
C ASP A 84 4.28 -0.77 -16.97
N HIS A 85 3.34 -1.67 -17.31
CA HIS A 85 3.57 -3.13 -17.20
C HIS A 85 4.86 -3.60 -17.88
N GLY A 86 5.76 -4.15 -17.07
CA GLY A 86 7.05 -4.73 -17.51
C GLY A 86 8.02 -3.73 -18.13
N THR A 87 7.66 -2.45 -18.17
CA THR A 87 8.40 -1.40 -18.85
C THR A 87 9.16 -0.61 -17.79
N LEU A 88 10.48 -0.58 -17.89
CA LEU A 88 11.30 0.15 -16.94
C LEU A 88 11.38 1.62 -17.37
N ASN A 89 10.74 2.49 -16.61
CA ASN A 89 10.75 3.93 -16.87
C ASN A 89 12.09 4.55 -16.48
N LYS A 90 12.66 5.41 -17.33
CA LYS A 90 13.98 6.06 -17.11
C LYS A 90 13.88 7.55 -16.79
N GLY A 91 12.65 8.02 -16.57
CA GLY A 91 12.26 9.41 -16.45
C GLY A 91 11.51 9.92 -17.69
N TRP A 92 10.71 10.97 -17.55
CA TRP A 92 9.77 11.42 -18.59
C TRP A 92 10.45 11.94 -19.86
N ASN A 93 11.72 12.37 -19.76
CA ASN A 93 12.53 12.87 -20.88
C ASN A 93 13.47 11.82 -21.49
N LYS A 94 13.39 10.56 -21.06
CA LYS A 94 14.22 9.48 -21.58
C LYS A 94 13.35 8.38 -22.16
N MET A 95 13.87 7.71 -23.19
CA MET A 95 13.20 6.53 -23.74
C MET A 95 13.08 5.45 -22.65
N PRO A 96 11.86 4.97 -22.34
CA PRO A 96 11.70 3.85 -21.44
C PRO A 96 12.13 2.55 -22.11
N ASP A 97 12.47 1.57 -21.29
CA ASP A 97 12.79 0.22 -21.77
C ASP A 97 11.50 -0.58 -21.92
N THR A 98 10.79 -0.34 -23.03
CA THR A 98 9.47 -0.93 -23.31
C THR A 98 9.52 -2.44 -23.53
N VAL A 99 8.34 -3.08 -23.40
CA VAL A 99 8.09 -4.45 -23.84
C VAL A 99 7.24 -4.43 -25.12
N PRO A 100 7.85 -4.54 -26.33
CA PRO A 100 7.12 -4.41 -27.61
C PRO A 100 5.91 -5.33 -27.75
N LEU A 101 5.97 -6.53 -27.18
CA LEU A 101 4.87 -7.50 -27.22
C LEU A 101 3.65 -7.02 -26.43
N ILE A 102 3.82 -6.43 -25.25
CA ILE A 102 2.71 -5.89 -24.45
C ILE A 102 2.00 -4.79 -25.23
N ARG A 103 2.77 -3.87 -25.81
CA ARG A 103 2.22 -2.80 -26.64
C ARG A 103 1.45 -3.35 -27.84
N LEU A 104 1.94 -4.41 -28.47
CA LEU A 104 1.28 -5.07 -29.60
C LEU A 104 -0.03 -5.77 -29.19
N VAL A 105 -0.04 -6.48 -28.05
CA VAL A 105 -1.24 -7.11 -27.51
C VAL A 105 -2.30 -6.05 -27.21
N LYS A 106 -1.86 -4.89 -26.70
CA LYS A 106 -2.72 -3.76 -26.33
C LYS A 106 -2.79 -2.70 -27.44
N ARG A 107 -2.63 -3.09 -28.71
CA ARG A 107 -2.62 -2.19 -29.88
C ARG A 107 -3.85 -1.29 -30.02
N GLU A 108 -4.98 -1.71 -29.46
CA GLU A 108 -6.19 -0.88 -29.42
C GLU A 108 -5.95 0.41 -28.63
N ARG A 109 -5.14 0.35 -27.57
CA ARG A 109 -4.80 1.48 -26.71
C ARG A 109 -3.54 2.18 -27.21
N THR A 110 -2.47 1.42 -27.41
CA THR A 110 -1.15 1.98 -27.78
C THR A 110 -1.06 2.50 -29.21
N LYS A 111 -1.94 2.02 -30.11
CA LYS A 111 -1.91 2.24 -31.56
C LYS A 111 -0.57 1.90 -32.23
N MET A 112 0.35 1.26 -31.49
CA MET A 112 1.77 1.09 -31.85
C MET A 112 2.46 2.38 -32.28
N GLU A 113 2.01 3.54 -31.80
CA GLU A 113 2.64 4.82 -32.08
C GLU A 113 4.07 4.88 -31.48
N PRO A 114 5.01 5.63 -32.04
CA PRO A 114 6.30 5.84 -31.41
C PRO A 114 6.14 6.44 -30.00
N ILE A 115 6.91 5.95 -29.04
CA ILE A 115 7.01 6.61 -27.73
C ILE A 115 7.87 7.86 -27.90
N VAL A 116 7.33 8.99 -27.47
CA VAL A 116 8.00 10.30 -27.52
C VAL A 116 8.16 10.81 -26.10
N PRO A 117 9.37 10.72 -25.51
CA PRO A 117 9.67 11.37 -24.25
C PRO A 117 9.60 12.90 -24.38
N LEU A 118 9.46 13.59 -23.25
CA LEU A 118 9.58 15.03 -23.18
C LEU A 118 10.94 15.51 -23.66
N SER A 119 11.01 16.71 -24.25
CA SER A 119 12.29 17.40 -24.40
C SER A 119 12.81 17.82 -23.02
N ASP A 120 14.13 17.98 -22.89
CA ASP A 120 14.74 18.46 -21.63
C ASP A 120 14.14 19.79 -21.18
N GLU A 121 13.89 20.72 -22.11
CA GLU A 121 13.26 22.02 -21.81
C GLU A 121 11.87 21.85 -21.16
N VAL A 122 11.01 21.03 -21.76
CA VAL A 122 9.65 20.77 -21.24
C VAL A 122 9.72 20.02 -19.92
N TYR A 123 10.57 19.00 -19.83
CA TYR A 123 10.80 18.24 -18.60
C TYR A 123 11.20 19.14 -17.43
N TYR A 124 12.23 19.97 -17.61
CA TYR A 124 12.68 20.87 -16.56
C TYR A 124 11.65 21.97 -16.25
N SER A 125 10.74 22.29 -17.18
CA SER A 125 9.65 23.22 -16.86
C SER A 125 8.68 22.63 -15.81
N TYR A 126 8.40 21.33 -15.83
CA TYR A 126 7.61 20.67 -14.78
C TYR A 126 8.38 20.55 -13.47
N ILE A 127 9.64 20.10 -13.55
CA ILE A 127 10.51 19.91 -12.38
C ILE A 127 10.75 21.23 -11.63
N ASN A 128 10.73 22.37 -12.33
CA ASN A 128 10.91 23.69 -11.73
C ASN A 128 9.60 24.43 -11.43
N GLY A 129 8.43 23.86 -11.75
CA GLY A 129 7.13 24.50 -11.50
C GLY A 129 6.82 25.68 -12.45
N THR A 130 7.50 25.76 -13.60
CA THR A 130 7.32 26.83 -14.58
C THR A 130 6.49 26.40 -15.80
N ALA A 131 6.10 25.12 -15.88
CA ALA A 131 5.24 24.62 -16.93
C ALA A 131 3.89 25.38 -16.92
N PRO A 132 3.34 25.74 -18.09
CA PRO A 132 2.04 26.38 -18.14
C PRO A 132 0.95 25.41 -17.68
N SER A 133 0.07 25.87 -16.81
CA SER A 133 -1.12 25.13 -16.38
C SER A 133 -2.28 26.10 -16.21
N PRO A 134 -3.49 25.73 -16.67
CA PRO A 134 -4.68 26.53 -16.43
C PRO A 134 -5.22 26.41 -15.00
N THR A 135 -4.87 25.35 -14.27
CA THR A 135 -5.53 24.95 -13.01
C THR A 135 -4.58 24.74 -11.85
N ARG A 136 -3.28 24.51 -12.09
CA ARG A 136 -2.32 24.31 -11.00
C ARG A 136 -2.26 25.53 -10.08
N THR A 137 -2.41 25.29 -8.79
CA THR A 137 -2.38 26.32 -7.75
C THR A 137 -1.04 26.39 -7.03
N LYS A 138 -0.22 25.34 -7.14
CA LYS A 138 1.08 25.24 -6.47
C LYS A 138 2.21 25.83 -7.32
N THR A 139 3.19 26.43 -6.66
CA THR A 139 4.37 27.07 -7.28
C THR A 139 5.63 26.22 -7.22
N ASN A 140 5.62 25.11 -6.48
CA ASN A 140 6.69 24.12 -6.48
C ASN A 140 6.69 23.34 -7.81
N GLY A 141 7.80 22.65 -8.07
CA GLY A 141 7.90 21.69 -9.16
C GLY A 141 7.07 20.43 -8.94
N MET A 142 7.08 19.55 -9.95
CA MET A 142 6.53 18.19 -9.86
C MET A 142 7.63 17.17 -10.13
N LEU A 143 7.84 16.25 -9.20
CA LEU A 143 8.90 15.24 -9.26
C LEU A 143 8.54 14.05 -10.14
N ASP A 144 9.53 13.65 -10.92
CA ASP A 144 9.57 12.41 -11.69
C ASP A 144 10.23 11.31 -10.86
N VAL A 145 9.47 10.28 -10.52
CA VAL A 145 10.02 9.09 -9.84
C VAL A 145 10.67 8.18 -10.88
N PRO A 146 12.01 8.10 -10.90
CA PRO A 146 12.69 7.30 -11.90
C PRO A 146 12.60 5.81 -11.58
N LEU A 147 12.77 4.97 -12.61
CA LEU A 147 12.83 3.52 -12.46
C LEU A 147 11.54 2.91 -11.88
N GLY A 148 10.40 3.55 -12.14
CA GLY A 148 9.07 2.98 -11.91
C GLY A 148 8.76 1.86 -12.92
N ILE A 149 8.12 0.80 -12.43
CA ILE A 149 7.69 -0.36 -13.22
C ILE A 149 6.57 -1.09 -12.50
N GLU A 150 5.56 -1.56 -13.24
CA GLU A 150 4.67 -2.61 -12.72
C GLU A 150 5.21 -3.99 -13.09
N LEU A 151 5.57 -4.75 -12.06
CA LEU A 151 6.19 -6.05 -12.16
C LEU A 151 5.13 -7.14 -12.37
N ASN A 152 5.59 -8.31 -12.80
CA ASN A 152 4.72 -9.38 -13.29
C ASN A 152 3.85 -8.91 -14.46
N MET A 153 4.45 -8.34 -15.50
CA MET A 153 3.80 -7.58 -16.58
C MET A 153 2.55 -8.22 -17.24
N ALA A 154 2.41 -9.53 -17.11
CA ALA A 154 1.25 -10.28 -17.54
C ALA A 154 1.17 -11.57 -16.72
N THR A 155 0.00 -11.86 -16.17
CA THR A 155 -0.30 -13.13 -15.48
C THR A 155 -1.54 -13.80 -16.07
N PRO A 156 -1.57 -15.14 -16.14
CA PRO A 156 -2.78 -15.84 -16.53
C PRO A 156 -3.79 -15.82 -15.37
N ILE A 157 -5.09 -15.85 -15.69
CA ILE A 157 -6.23 -15.98 -14.74
C ILE A 157 -6.62 -14.68 -14.04
N ALA A 158 -5.70 -14.04 -13.31
CA ALA A 158 -5.95 -12.79 -12.60
C ALA A 158 -4.67 -11.98 -12.43
N ASP A 159 -4.83 -10.70 -12.09
CA ASP A 159 -3.73 -9.77 -11.93
C ASP A 159 -2.97 -10.07 -10.63
N CYS A 160 -1.65 -10.21 -10.74
CA CYS A 160 -0.77 -10.48 -9.60
C CYS A 160 0.41 -9.51 -9.62
N HIS A 161 0.12 -8.23 -9.43
CA HIS A 161 1.07 -7.16 -9.69
C HIS A 161 1.58 -6.48 -8.43
N LEU A 162 2.72 -5.85 -8.60
CA LEU A 162 3.38 -5.02 -7.60
C LEU A 162 4.19 -3.99 -8.36
N THR A 163 4.30 -2.82 -7.81
CA THR A 163 5.14 -1.76 -8.36
C THR A 163 6.54 -1.87 -7.80
N GLY A 164 7.54 -1.55 -8.62
CA GLY A 164 8.93 -1.40 -8.23
C GLY A 164 9.40 0.02 -8.51
N TYR A 165 10.25 0.55 -7.63
CA TYR A 165 10.82 1.88 -7.73
C TYR A 165 12.32 1.84 -7.41
N PHE A 166 13.07 2.82 -7.93
CA PHE A 166 14.49 3.03 -7.62
C PHE A 166 15.39 1.82 -7.88
N SER A 167 15.02 0.92 -8.81
CA SER A 167 15.86 -0.20 -9.22
C SER A 167 15.63 -0.57 -10.68
N THR A 168 16.63 -1.17 -11.33
CA THR A 168 16.54 -1.58 -12.74
C THR A 168 15.97 -2.99 -12.93
N TYR A 169 15.37 -3.56 -11.89
CA TYR A 169 14.90 -4.95 -11.89
C TYR A 169 13.59 -5.13 -12.66
N GLY A 170 13.43 -6.26 -13.35
CA GLY A 170 12.11 -6.74 -13.78
C GLY A 170 11.61 -6.27 -15.15
N GLN A 171 12.42 -5.53 -15.93
CA GLN A 171 12.04 -5.18 -17.30
C GLN A 171 11.80 -6.44 -18.15
N GLY A 172 10.59 -6.57 -18.70
CA GLY A 172 10.17 -7.73 -19.50
C GLY A 172 9.97 -9.01 -18.69
N LEU A 173 9.91 -8.92 -17.36
CA LEU A 173 9.61 -10.05 -16.48
C LEU A 173 8.14 -10.46 -16.62
N ALA A 174 7.91 -11.59 -17.28
CA ALA A 174 6.60 -12.23 -17.32
C ALA A 174 6.20 -12.71 -15.91
N GLY A 175 4.95 -12.46 -15.54
CA GLY A 175 4.42 -12.90 -14.26
C GLY A 175 4.19 -14.41 -14.23
N VAL A 176 4.34 -14.98 -13.03
CA VAL A 176 3.85 -16.31 -12.71
C VAL A 176 2.64 -16.14 -11.82
N PHE A 177 1.56 -16.85 -12.13
CA PHE A 177 0.30 -16.68 -11.39
C PHE A 177 0.51 -16.87 -9.89
N GLY A 178 0.16 -15.83 -9.13
CA GLY A 178 0.31 -15.76 -7.67
C GLY A 178 1.73 -15.56 -7.14
N ASP A 179 2.75 -15.38 -7.98
CA ASP A 179 4.14 -15.21 -7.50
C ASP A 179 4.47 -13.74 -7.26
N TYR A 180 4.38 -13.32 -6.00
CA TYR A 180 4.79 -11.99 -5.55
C TYR A 180 6.18 -12.03 -4.89
N GLU A 181 6.57 -13.21 -4.40
CA GLU A 181 7.81 -13.46 -3.67
C GLU A 181 9.06 -13.22 -4.53
N THR A 182 9.03 -13.68 -5.79
CA THR A 182 10.15 -13.51 -6.72
C THR A 182 10.40 -12.03 -7.06
N PRO A 183 9.41 -11.26 -7.55
CA PRO A 183 9.65 -9.86 -7.88
C PRO A 183 9.95 -9.00 -6.66
N ALA A 184 9.29 -9.19 -5.51
CA ALA A 184 9.59 -8.42 -4.29
C ALA A 184 11.06 -8.62 -3.84
N ARG A 185 11.53 -9.86 -3.82
CA ARG A 185 12.93 -10.19 -3.51
C ARG A 185 13.90 -9.64 -4.56
N GLY A 186 13.51 -9.67 -5.84
CA GLY A 186 14.32 -9.13 -6.93
C GLY A 186 14.57 -7.62 -6.80
N VAL A 187 13.51 -6.86 -6.53
CA VAL A 187 13.59 -5.42 -6.26
C VAL A 187 14.48 -5.14 -5.04
N LYS A 188 14.29 -5.88 -3.94
CA LYS A 188 15.14 -5.77 -2.75
C LYS A 188 16.61 -5.99 -3.05
N ASN A 189 16.94 -7.07 -3.77
CA ASN A 189 18.32 -7.39 -4.14
C ASN A 189 18.94 -6.34 -5.07
N ALA A 190 18.12 -5.64 -5.85
CA ALA A 190 18.54 -4.54 -6.71
C ALA A 190 18.60 -3.19 -5.99
N GLY A 191 18.31 -3.13 -4.67
CA GLY A 191 18.35 -1.92 -3.86
C GLY A 191 17.12 -1.01 -3.99
N GLY A 192 16.06 -1.48 -4.66
CA GLY A 192 14.80 -0.74 -4.83
C GLY A 192 13.84 -0.93 -3.67
N ILE A 193 12.65 -0.36 -3.84
CA ILE A 193 11.48 -0.62 -2.98
C ILE A 193 10.30 -1.05 -3.85
N SER A 194 9.37 -1.81 -3.28
CA SER A 194 8.17 -2.29 -3.94
C SER A 194 6.92 -2.09 -3.09
N MET A 195 5.79 -1.92 -3.75
CA MET A 195 4.46 -1.89 -3.13
C MET A 195 3.57 -2.92 -3.84
N LEU A 196 2.92 -3.80 -3.09
CA LEU A 196 1.99 -4.77 -3.66
C LEU A 196 0.75 -4.02 -4.18
N ALA A 197 0.34 -4.27 -5.43
CA ALA A 197 -0.75 -3.55 -6.07
C ALA A 197 -2.02 -4.39 -6.09
N HIS A 198 -3.17 -3.76 -5.76
CA HIS A 198 -4.54 -4.25 -5.91
C HIS A 198 -4.68 -5.77 -5.68
N VAL A 199 -4.15 -6.23 -4.54
CA VAL A 199 -3.95 -7.67 -4.25
C VAL A 199 -5.26 -8.44 -4.18
N GLY A 200 -6.39 -7.76 -3.93
CA GLY A 200 -7.72 -8.33 -3.96
C GLY A 200 -8.04 -9.05 -5.28
N GLU A 201 -7.53 -8.55 -6.40
CA GLU A 201 -7.56 -9.19 -7.74
C GLU A 201 -7.15 -10.66 -7.71
N TYR A 202 -6.04 -10.94 -7.04
CA TYR A 202 -5.50 -12.29 -6.92
C TYR A 202 -6.25 -13.10 -5.85
N VAL A 203 -6.60 -12.48 -4.73
CA VAL A 203 -7.18 -13.16 -3.56
C VAL A 203 -8.54 -13.75 -3.91
N TYR A 204 -9.44 -12.95 -4.48
CA TYR A 204 -10.76 -13.40 -4.92
C TYR A 204 -11.14 -12.73 -6.26
N ILE A 205 -11.21 -13.52 -7.33
CA ILE A 205 -11.64 -13.01 -8.66
C ILE A 205 -13.03 -12.34 -8.62
N ASN A 206 -13.91 -12.77 -7.71
CA ASN A 206 -15.25 -12.18 -7.47
C ASN A 206 -15.33 -11.44 -6.12
N LYS A 207 -14.27 -10.72 -5.73
CA LYS A 207 -14.14 -9.99 -4.45
C LYS A 207 -15.25 -8.98 -4.16
N ASP A 208 -15.92 -8.45 -5.19
CA ASP A 208 -16.93 -7.39 -5.05
C ASP A 208 -18.29 -7.92 -4.57
N THR A 209 -18.42 -9.23 -4.34
CA THR A 209 -19.67 -9.87 -3.95
C THR A 209 -19.87 -9.87 -2.43
N GLU A 210 -21.12 -9.92 -1.96
CA GLU A 210 -21.49 -10.07 -0.54
C GLU A 210 -20.82 -11.27 0.16
N LYS A 211 -20.32 -12.24 -0.62
CA LYS A 211 -19.57 -13.40 -0.12
C LYS A 211 -18.20 -13.01 0.43
N HIS A 212 -17.61 -11.93 -0.06
CA HIS A 212 -16.23 -11.54 0.22
C HIS A 212 -16.13 -10.17 0.90
N VAL A 213 -16.99 -9.21 0.53
CA VAL A 213 -17.03 -7.88 1.16
C VAL A 213 -17.39 -8.00 2.66
N GLY A 214 -16.60 -7.36 3.52
CA GLY A 214 -16.81 -7.40 4.97
C GLY A 214 -16.54 -8.77 5.61
N LYS A 215 -15.80 -9.67 4.94
CA LYS A 215 -15.49 -11.02 5.43
C LYS A 215 -13.99 -11.23 5.63
N LYS A 216 -13.66 -12.09 6.59
CA LYS A 216 -12.28 -12.56 6.77
C LYS A 216 -11.76 -13.22 5.51
N ILE A 217 -10.53 -12.90 5.17
CA ILE A 217 -9.76 -13.53 4.12
C ILE A 217 -9.19 -14.86 4.62
N ASP A 218 -9.10 -15.82 3.71
CA ASP A 218 -8.48 -17.12 3.96
C ASP A 218 -7.05 -16.95 4.48
N GLU A 219 -6.73 -17.64 5.58
CA GLU A 219 -5.45 -17.56 6.27
C GLU A 219 -4.27 -17.90 5.35
N TYR A 220 -4.48 -18.71 4.31
CA TYR A 220 -3.48 -18.96 3.27
C TYR A 220 -2.95 -17.66 2.64
N TYR A 221 -3.83 -16.75 2.20
CA TYR A 221 -3.42 -15.50 1.57
C TYR A 221 -2.78 -14.56 2.57
N VAL A 222 -3.33 -14.50 3.78
CA VAL A 222 -2.78 -13.68 4.87
C VAL A 222 -1.34 -14.09 5.15
N ASN A 223 -1.07 -15.39 5.32
CA ASN A 223 0.27 -15.90 5.57
C ASN A 223 1.23 -15.63 4.41
N LYS A 224 0.77 -15.80 3.17
CA LYS A 224 1.56 -15.53 1.96
C LYS A 224 2.06 -14.08 1.94
N PHE A 225 1.15 -13.12 2.09
CA PHE A 225 1.49 -11.70 2.02
C PHE A 225 2.25 -11.22 3.27
N ALA A 226 1.89 -11.67 4.46
CA ALA A 226 2.67 -11.38 5.67
C ALA A 226 4.12 -11.86 5.54
N ARG A 227 4.35 -13.06 4.99
CA ARG A 227 5.69 -13.60 4.76
C ARG A 227 6.49 -12.74 3.78
N ILE A 228 5.87 -12.24 2.71
CA ILE A 228 6.53 -11.34 1.75
C ILE A 228 7.05 -10.08 2.45
N PHE A 229 6.26 -9.46 3.31
CA PHE A 229 6.69 -8.28 4.07
C PHE A 229 7.81 -8.59 5.05
N LEU A 230 7.69 -9.69 5.81
CA LEU A 230 8.71 -10.10 6.78
C LEU A 230 10.06 -10.43 6.10
N ASP A 231 10.04 -11.14 4.96
CA ASP A 231 11.26 -11.51 4.26
C ASP A 231 11.89 -10.32 3.51
N ASN A 232 11.10 -9.28 3.21
CA ASN A 232 11.51 -8.11 2.43
C ASN A 232 11.41 -6.78 3.21
N GLN A 233 11.50 -6.83 4.54
CA GLN A 233 11.51 -5.63 5.39
C GLN A 233 12.51 -4.58 4.88
N GLY A 234 12.08 -3.31 4.91
CA GLY A 234 12.83 -2.16 4.38
C GLY A 234 12.86 -2.02 2.86
N SER A 235 12.22 -2.93 2.10
CA SER A 235 12.13 -2.85 0.64
C SER A 235 10.71 -3.09 0.11
N CYS A 236 10.02 -4.15 0.52
CA CYS A 236 8.60 -4.28 0.23
C CYS A 236 7.84 -3.49 1.29
N VAL A 237 7.55 -2.22 0.98
CA VAL A 237 7.13 -1.23 1.99
C VAL A 237 5.67 -1.35 2.40
N GLY A 238 4.83 -1.97 1.58
CA GLY A 238 3.41 -2.09 1.89
C GLY A 238 2.56 -2.55 0.73
N MET A 239 1.25 -2.30 0.82
CA MET A 239 0.25 -2.67 -0.18
C MET A 239 -0.75 -1.56 -0.46
N GLY A 240 -1.31 -1.59 -1.67
CA GLY A 240 -2.54 -0.87 -1.99
C GLY A 240 -3.69 -1.38 -1.14
N ILE A 241 -4.31 -0.50 -0.36
CA ILE A 241 -5.53 -0.81 0.40
C ILE A 241 -6.79 -0.29 -0.30
N ASN A 242 -6.64 0.67 -1.21
CA ASN A 242 -7.72 1.21 -2.04
C ASN A 242 -7.12 1.67 -3.37
N SER A 243 -7.76 1.31 -4.49
CA SER A 243 -7.34 1.80 -5.80
C SER A 243 -8.51 2.12 -6.72
N ALA A 244 -8.30 3.06 -7.63
CA ALA A 244 -9.29 3.48 -8.62
C ALA A 244 -10.67 3.77 -7.96
N THR A 245 -11.73 3.15 -8.46
CA THR A 245 -13.10 3.30 -7.95
C THR A 245 -13.40 2.43 -6.72
N ASP A 246 -12.37 1.81 -6.13
CA ASP A 246 -12.45 0.81 -5.06
C ASP A 246 -13.24 -0.45 -5.41
N ALA A 247 -13.76 -0.59 -6.63
CA ALA A 247 -14.42 -1.81 -7.08
C ALA A 247 -13.49 -3.02 -6.84
N HIS A 248 -12.22 -2.88 -7.23
CA HIS A 248 -11.29 -4.00 -7.25
C HIS A 248 -10.50 -4.26 -5.96
N THR A 249 -10.72 -3.45 -4.92
CA THR A 249 -9.92 -3.47 -3.68
C THR A 249 -10.76 -3.55 -2.41
N ARG A 250 -12.10 -3.74 -2.50
CA ARG A 250 -13.02 -3.72 -1.35
C ARG A 250 -12.62 -4.62 -0.17
N CYS A 251 -11.88 -5.69 -0.45
CA CYS A 251 -11.44 -6.68 0.54
C CYS A 251 -10.05 -6.37 1.13
N ASP A 252 -9.33 -5.39 0.56
CA ASP A 252 -7.90 -5.22 0.80
C ASP A 252 -7.62 -4.60 2.17
N ARG A 253 -8.57 -3.85 2.76
CA ARG A 253 -8.45 -3.34 4.13
C ARG A 253 -8.49 -4.46 5.16
N ILE A 254 -9.44 -5.39 5.02
CA ILE A 254 -9.51 -6.56 5.90
C ILE A 254 -8.29 -7.46 5.72
N LEU A 255 -7.84 -7.66 4.48
CA LEU A 255 -6.59 -8.38 4.23
C LEU A 255 -5.41 -7.69 4.93
N TYR A 256 -5.30 -6.38 4.79
CA TYR A 256 -4.27 -5.58 5.42
C TYR A 256 -4.30 -5.72 6.95
N ASP A 257 -5.47 -5.63 7.58
CA ASP A 257 -5.65 -5.85 9.01
C ASP A 257 -5.23 -7.24 9.47
N GLN A 258 -5.57 -8.28 8.70
CA GLN A 258 -5.15 -9.64 9.01
C GLN A 258 -3.64 -9.83 8.80
N ILE A 259 -3.03 -9.13 7.85
CA ILE A 259 -1.57 -9.12 7.66
C ILE A 259 -0.89 -8.43 8.84
N LEU A 260 -1.39 -7.28 9.30
CA LEU A 260 -0.87 -6.58 10.48
C LEU A 260 -0.88 -7.48 11.73
N GLN A 261 -1.96 -8.25 11.91
CA GLN A 261 -2.06 -9.28 12.97
C GLN A 261 -0.97 -10.34 12.92
N LYS A 262 -0.34 -10.56 11.76
CA LYS A 262 0.78 -11.48 11.58
C LYS A 262 2.13 -10.77 11.62
N THR A 263 2.26 -9.58 11.04
CA THR A 263 3.56 -8.91 10.88
C THR A 263 3.98 -8.16 12.13
N ILE A 264 3.07 -7.47 12.82
CA ILE A 264 3.41 -6.63 13.99
C ILE A 264 4.05 -7.46 15.10
N PRO A 265 3.49 -8.63 15.53
CA PRO A 265 4.15 -9.46 16.54
C PRO A 265 5.50 -10.04 16.11
N ASN A 266 5.77 -10.05 14.80
CA ASN A 266 7.04 -10.49 14.20
C ASN A 266 7.98 -9.32 13.86
N GLY A 267 7.69 -8.11 14.35
CA GLY A 267 8.56 -6.93 14.22
C GLY A 267 8.49 -6.23 12.86
N GLY A 268 7.43 -6.42 12.07
CA GLY A 268 7.23 -5.74 10.79
C GLY A 268 5.90 -4.99 10.72
N VAL A 269 5.93 -3.77 10.21
CA VAL A 269 4.73 -2.97 9.93
C VAL A 269 4.73 -2.58 8.45
N PRO A 270 4.03 -3.32 7.57
CA PRO A 270 3.78 -2.86 6.22
C PRO A 270 2.84 -1.66 6.22
N TRP A 271 2.98 -0.78 5.24
CA TRP A 271 2.18 0.44 5.12
C TRP A 271 1.03 0.29 4.13
N GLY A 272 -0.03 1.08 4.32
CA GLY A 272 -1.17 1.19 3.43
C GLY A 272 -1.00 2.34 2.44
N PHE A 273 -1.26 2.07 1.17
CA PHE A 273 -1.20 3.07 0.08
C PHE A 273 -2.50 3.09 -0.71
N SER A 274 -2.73 4.17 -1.45
CA SER A 274 -3.76 4.22 -2.48
C SER A 274 -3.27 4.86 -3.76
N PHE A 275 -3.92 4.49 -4.86
CA PHE A 275 -3.50 4.87 -6.20
C PHE A 275 -4.58 4.67 -7.25
N ALA A 276 -4.54 5.49 -8.29
CA ALA A 276 -5.46 5.41 -9.40
C ALA A 276 -5.38 4.15 -10.28
N ASP A 277 -4.20 3.53 -10.45
CA ASP A 277 -3.97 2.50 -11.50
C ASP A 277 -4.48 2.98 -12.88
N SER A 278 -4.17 4.24 -13.18
CA SER A 278 -4.85 4.95 -14.24
C SER A 278 -4.39 4.48 -15.61
N HIS A 279 -5.33 4.00 -16.42
CA HIS A 279 -5.10 3.68 -17.83
C HIS A 279 -5.66 4.76 -18.76
N ASN A 280 -6.52 5.64 -18.27
CA ASN A 280 -7.16 6.70 -19.03
C ASN A 280 -7.26 7.98 -18.19
N GLU A 281 -7.65 9.08 -18.84
CA GLU A 281 -7.79 10.39 -18.20
C GLU A 281 -8.79 10.42 -17.06
N ARG A 282 -9.96 9.78 -17.22
CA ARG A 282 -11.04 9.86 -16.23
C ARG A 282 -10.63 9.26 -14.89
N SER A 283 -9.77 8.24 -14.87
CA SER A 283 -9.40 7.57 -13.62
C SER A 283 -8.15 8.18 -12.95
N ILE A 284 -7.53 9.19 -13.56
CA ILE A 284 -6.18 9.64 -13.23
C ILE A 284 -6.01 10.19 -11.80
N ASN A 285 -7.11 10.65 -11.20
CA ASN A 285 -7.14 11.18 -9.83
C ASN A 285 -8.15 10.43 -8.95
N ASP A 286 -8.58 9.22 -9.31
CA ASP A 286 -9.56 8.46 -8.51
C ASP A 286 -9.04 8.22 -7.07
N ALA A 287 -7.73 7.94 -6.94
CA ALA A 287 -7.05 7.74 -5.66
C ALA A 287 -5.55 8.06 -5.75
N TYR A 288 -4.94 8.46 -4.63
CA TYR A 288 -3.54 8.86 -4.54
C TYR A 288 -3.00 8.77 -3.12
N THR A 289 -1.69 8.76 -2.96
CA THR A 289 -1.04 8.79 -1.65
C THR A 289 -0.59 10.22 -1.33
N MET A 290 -0.85 10.69 -0.11
CA MET A 290 -0.30 11.95 0.41
C MET A 290 0.92 11.65 1.25
N VAL A 291 2.07 12.21 0.91
CA VAL A 291 3.37 11.91 1.52
C VAL A 291 3.82 13.11 2.34
N MET A 292 4.17 12.90 3.60
CA MET A 292 4.65 13.93 4.52
C MET A 292 6.17 14.00 4.44
N MET A 293 6.72 15.15 4.03
CA MET A 293 8.16 15.32 3.84
C MET A 293 8.62 16.74 4.20
N PRO A 294 9.86 16.91 4.69
CA PRO A 294 10.44 18.24 4.94
C PRO A 294 10.72 19.01 3.65
N GLU A 295 11.00 18.30 2.55
CA GLU A 295 11.30 18.89 1.26
C GLU A 295 10.78 17.98 0.14
N LEU A 296 10.41 18.59 -0.99
CA LEU A 296 10.05 17.87 -2.20
C LEU A 296 11.33 17.30 -2.86
N SER A 297 11.73 16.09 -2.46
CA SER A 297 12.87 15.38 -3.04
C SER A 297 12.62 13.87 -3.20
N LEU A 298 13.37 13.22 -4.09
CA LEU A 298 13.28 11.75 -4.29
C LEU A 298 13.78 10.96 -3.08
N ASP A 299 14.78 11.49 -2.38
CA ASP A 299 15.27 10.89 -1.13
C ASP A 299 14.22 11.01 -0.03
N GLY A 300 13.57 12.17 0.08
CA GLY A 300 12.41 12.37 0.94
C GLY A 300 11.29 11.39 0.64
N LEU A 301 10.94 11.22 -0.65
CA LEU A 301 9.88 10.30 -1.08
C LEU A 301 10.20 8.87 -0.68
N ARG A 302 11.40 8.39 -1.00
CA ARG A 302 11.84 7.04 -0.63
C ARG A 302 11.81 6.86 0.88
N TYR A 303 12.30 7.84 1.64
CA TYR A 303 12.32 7.79 3.10
C TYR A 303 10.90 7.70 3.66
N ALA A 304 9.99 8.55 3.19
CA ALA A 304 8.61 8.57 3.66
C ALA A 304 7.86 7.28 3.31
N MET A 305 8.05 6.73 2.11
CA MET A 305 7.48 5.43 1.73
C MET A 305 8.00 4.27 2.59
N VAL A 306 9.27 4.29 2.98
CA VAL A 306 9.87 3.23 3.82
C VAL A 306 9.41 3.33 5.27
N ASN A 307 9.17 4.53 5.79
CA ASN A 307 8.83 4.76 7.20
C ASN A 307 7.34 5.01 7.45
N GLY A 308 6.49 4.99 6.41
CA GLY A 308 5.05 5.15 6.58
C GLY A 308 4.60 6.59 6.83
N HIS A 309 5.41 7.58 6.45
CA HIS A 309 5.04 9.00 6.58
C HIS A 309 4.07 9.43 5.48
N CYS A 310 2.93 8.76 5.39
CA CYS A 310 1.93 8.99 4.36
C CYS A 310 0.51 8.65 4.80
N PHE A 311 -0.45 9.17 4.04
CA PHE A 311 -1.86 8.85 4.11
C PHE A 311 -2.33 8.31 2.77
N ALA A 312 -3.17 7.28 2.80
CA ALA A 312 -3.84 6.80 1.59
C ALA A 312 -5.13 7.61 1.40
N VAL A 313 -5.35 8.17 0.22
CA VAL A 313 -6.50 9.03 -0.09
C VAL A 313 -7.23 8.50 -1.32
N SER A 314 -8.57 8.55 -1.28
CA SER A 314 -9.41 8.16 -2.42
C SER A 314 -10.69 8.97 -2.45
N HIS A 315 -11.20 9.25 -3.65
CA HIS A 315 -12.54 9.82 -3.82
C HIS A 315 -13.64 8.77 -3.56
N TYR A 316 -13.28 7.48 -3.60
CA TYR A 316 -14.22 6.37 -3.59
C TYR A 316 -13.85 5.32 -2.54
N SER A 317 -14.85 4.89 -1.79
CA SER A 317 -14.72 3.74 -0.91
C SER A 317 -16.08 3.08 -0.76
N ASN A 318 -16.09 1.78 -1.03
CA ASN A 318 -17.23 0.91 -0.79
C ASN A 318 -16.80 -0.31 0.05
N GLY A 319 -15.86 -0.08 0.97
CA GLY A 319 -15.40 -1.08 1.91
C GLY A 319 -16.34 -1.23 3.09
N VAL A 320 -16.23 -2.40 3.71
CA VAL A 320 -16.98 -2.77 4.91
C VAL A 320 -16.01 -3.43 5.87
N GLU A 321 -15.98 -2.97 7.11
CA GLU A 321 -15.17 -3.57 8.18
C GLU A 321 -15.80 -4.89 8.66
N LEU A 322 -15.06 -5.73 9.38
CA LEU A 322 -15.48 -7.09 9.76
C LEU A 322 -16.77 -7.15 10.59
N ASN A 323 -17.09 -6.09 11.32
CA ASN A 323 -18.33 -5.97 12.08
C ASN A 323 -19.51 -5.43 11.26
N GLY A 324 -19.36 -5.33 9.93
CA GLY A 324 -20.42 -4.98 8.98
C GLY A 324 -20.64 -3.48 8.81
N MET A 325 -19.77 -2.64 9.37
CA MET A 325 -19.86 -1.19 9.23
C MET A 325 -19.21 -0.72 7.92
N GLU A 326 -19.99 -0.06 7.07
CA GLU A 326 -19.51 0.58 5.83
C GLU A 326 -18.49 1.68 6.15
N GLU A 327 -17.43 1.81 5.34
CA GLU A 327 -16.43 2.87 5.45
C GLU A 327 -17.06 4.26 5.26
N ILE A 328 -17.86 4.41 4.18
CA ILE A 328 -18.68 5.58 3.91
C ILE A 328 -20.16 5.16 3.96
N PRO A 329 -20.87 5.43 5.07
CA PRO A 329 -22.28 5.06 5.19
C PRO A 329 -23.15 5.61 4.05
N GLY A 330 -23.85 4.73 3.35
CA GLY A 330 -24.74 5.10 2.25
C GLY A 330 -23.99 5.57 0.99
N PHE A 331 -22.77 5.09 0.76
CA PHE A 331 -22.04 5.33 -0.47
C PHE A 331 -22.88 4.97 -1.71
N ASP A 332 -22.99 5.92 -2.64
CA ASP A 332 -23.66 5.72 -3.91
C ASP A 332 -22.63 5.30 -4.96
N GLU A 333 -22.70 4.03 -5.39
CA GLU A 333 -21.82 3.48 -6.44
C GLU A 333 -21.90 4.27 -7.75
N GLN A 334 -22.98 5.02 -8.02
CA GLN A 334 -23.08 5.85 -9.22
C GLN A 334 -22.20 7.09 -9.17
N ARG A 335 -21.71 7.51 -7.99
CA ARG A 335 -20.78 8.66 -7.86
C ARG A 335 -19.48 8.46 -8.62
N VAL A 336 -19.10 7.22 -8.92
CA VAL A 336 -17.93 6.94 -9.76
C VAL A 336 -18.09 7.49 -11.18
N TYR A 337 -19.32 7.65 -11.67
CA TYR A 337 -19.59 8.19 -13.00
C TYR A 337 -19.71 9.72 -13.02
N ASP A 338 -19.52 10.38 -11.88
CA ASP A 338 -19.44 11.84 -11.82
C ASP A 338 -18.14 12.31 -12.50
N GLU A 339 -18.30 13.06 -13.59
CA GLU A 339 -17.19 13.56 -14.42
C GLU A 339 -16.48 14.78 -13.81
N GLU A 340 -17.00 15.36 -12.73
CA GLU A 340 -16.42 16.53 -12.05
C GLU A 340 -15.81 16.16 -10.69
N LEU A 341 -16.34 15.13 -10.01
CA LEU A 341 -15.93 14.77 -8.64
C LEU A 341 -14.42 14.53 -8.50
N TYR A 342 -13.82 13.75 -9.41
CA TYR A 342 -12.39 13.43 -9.38
C TYR A 342 -11.51 14.64 -9.74
N LEU A 343 -12.08 15.76 -10.21
CA LEU A 343 -11.33 16.99 -10.49
C LEU A 343 -11.23 17.90 -9.26
N LEU A 344 -11.98 17.61 -8.20
CA LEU A 344 -12.02 18.45 -7.00
C LEU A 344 -10.83 18.17 -6.08
N ASP A 345 -10.18 19.25 -5.62
CA ASP A 345 -9.02 19.20 -4.72
C ASP A 345 -9.45 19.43 -3.25
N ASN A 346 -10.43 18.66 -2.79
CA ASN A 346 -11.05 18.82 -1.47
C ASN A 346 -11.41 17.49 -0.80
N THR A 347 -10.65 16.44 -1.06
CA THR A 347 -10.75 15.20 -0.26
C THR A 347 -10.47 15.51 1.22
N PRO A 348 -10.96 14.66 2.15
CA PRO A 348 -10.52 14.70 3.54
C PRO A 348 -9.01 14.68 3.65
N MET A 349 -8.45 15.46 4.57
CA MET A 349 -7.00 15.48 4.81
C MET A 349 -6.68 15.64 6.28
N VAL A 350 -5.71 14.88 6.77
CA VAL A 350 -5.13 15.06 8.11
C VAL A 350 -4.11 16.19 8.07
N THR A 351 -4.17 17.11 9.02
CA THR A 351 -3.24 18.24 9.15
C THR A 351 -2.40 18.17 10.42
N ARG A 352 -2.82 17.41 11.43
CA ARG A 352 -2.03 17.14 12.64
C ARG A 352 -2.46 15.86 13.30
N ILE A 353 -1.49 15.16 13.87
CA ILE A 353 -1.71 14.07 14.81
C ILE A 353 -0.94 14.39 16.08
N THR A 354 -1.58 14.18 17.23
CA THR A 354 -0.93 14.31 18.54
C THR A 354 -1.19 13.04 19.32
N VAL A 355 -0.13 12.35 19.72
CA VAL A 355 -0.20 11.18 20.60
C VAL A 355 0.23 11.59 22.00
N ASP A 356 -0.67 11.37 22.97
CA ASP A 356 -0.41 11.59 24.38
C ASP A 356 -0.25 10.24 25.07
N GLN A 357 1.00 9.87 25.36
CA GLN A 357 1.37 8.62 26.03
C GLN A 357 0.98 8.57 27.51
N GLU A 358 0.76 9.72 28.15
CA GLU A 358 0.38 9.74 29.58
C GLU A 358 -1.10 9.42 29.76
N ASN A 359 -1.91 9.88 28.80
CA ASN A 359 -3.37 9.72 28.82
C ASN A 359 -3.88 8.65 27.85
N ASP A 360 -3.00 7.96 27.12
CA ASP A 360 -3.35 6.96 26.11
C ASP A 360 -4.34 7.49 25.05
N THR A 361 -4.09 8.70 24.55
CA THR A 361 -4.97 9.35 23.57
C THR A 361 -4.28 9.65 22.24
N ILE A 362 -5.08 9.61 21.16
CA ILE A 362 -4.66 9.99 19.82
C ILE A 362 -5.63 11.05 19.32
N THR A 363 -5.15 12.28 19.15
CA THR A 363 -5.91 13.40 18.59
C THR A 363 -5.58 13.58 17.12
N VAL A 364 -6.63 13.74 16.30
CA VAL A 364 -6.53 14.01 14.86
C VAL A 364 -7.16 15.35 14.56
N GLU A 365 -6.42 16.20 13.86
CA GLU A 365 -6.93 17.44 13.26
C GLU A 365 -6.83 17.34 11.73
N GLY A 366 -7.76 17.97 11.02
CA GLY A 366 -7.82 17.88 9.58
C GLY A 366 -8.81 18.83 8.91
N THR A 367 -8.92 18.70 7.60
CA THR A 367 -9.82 19.49 6.75
C THR A 367 -10.74 18.60 5.92
N ASN A 368 -11.87 19.16 5.50
CA ASN A 368 -12.82 18.51 4.58
C ASN A 368 -13.39 17.17 5.07
N PHE A 369 -13.45 16.95 6.38
CA PHE A 369 -14.06 15.74 6.96
C PHE A 369 -15.13 16.11 7.98
N ASN A 370 -16.14 15.25 8.08
CA ASN A 370 -17.25 15.40 9.01
C ASN A 370 -17.46 14.14 9.87
N GLN A 371 -16.66 13.10 9.65
CA GLN A 371 -16.69 11.84 10.36
C GLN A 371 -15.28 11.24 10.43
N ILE A 372 -14.97 10.62 11.56
CA ILE A 372 -13.80 9.74 11.74
C ILE A 372 -14.27 8.35 12.18
N THR A 373 -13.57 7.32 11.73
CA THR A 373 -13.75 5.95 12.23
C THR A 373 -12.41 5.38 12.65
N TRP A 374 -12.38 4.80 13.83
CA TRP A 374 -11.25 4.09 14.42
C TRP A 374 -11.47 2.59 14.30
N VAL A 375 -10.42 1.87 13.90
CA VAL A 375 -10.47 0.44 13.61
C VAL A 375 -9.30 -0.27 14.30
N SER A 376 -9.61 -1.40 14.91
CA SER A 376 -8.62 -2.32 15.50
C SER A 376 -9.02 -3.75 15.13
N ASN A 377 -8.04 -4.57 14.76
CA ASN A 377 -8.24 -5.98 14.36
C ASN A 377 -9.35 -6.18 13.29
N GLY A 378 -9.49 -5.22 12.38
CA GLY A 378 -10.50 -5.20 11.32
C GLY A 378 -11.93 -4.88 11.76
N ASN A 379 -12.16 -4.51 13.02
CA ASN A 379 -13.46 -4.06 13.51
C ASN A 379 -13.42 -2.55 13.79
N VAL A 380 -14.50 -1.85 13.44
CA VAL A 380 -14.72 -0.49 13.97
C VAL A 380 -14.83 -0.54 15.48
N ILE A 381 -13.97 0.19 16.18
CA ILE A 381 -14.00 0.35 17.64
C ILE A 381 -14.66 1.64 18.08
N LEU A 382 -14.65 2.68 17.24
CA LEU A 382 -15.31 3.94 17.50
C LEU A 382 -15.62 4.65 16.17
N ARG A 383 -16.79 5.29 16.08
CA ARG A 383 -17.15 6.17 14.96
C ARG A 383 -17.79 7.43 15.51
N GLU A 384 -17.28 8.57 15.06
CA GLU A 384 -17.77 9.89 15.45
C GLU A 384 -18.13 10.66 14.18
N GLY A 385 -19.34 11.22 14.14
CA GLY A 385 -19.84 11.99 13.01
C GLY A 385 -20.35 13.36 13.45
N GLY A 386 -20.64 14.24 12.48
CA GLY A 386 -21.06 15.61 12.76
C GLY A 386 -19.91 16.52 13.23
N ILE A 387 -18.66 16.15 12.91
CA ILE A 387 -17.48 16.94 13.22
C ILE A 387 -17.50 18.19 12.33
N THR A 388 -17.33 19.36 12.93
CA THR A 388 -17.40 20.66 12.25
C THR A 388 -16.23 21.59 12.55
N ASP A 389 -15.49 21.32 13.62
CA ASP A 389 -14.27 22.02 14.04
C ASP A 389 -12.99 21.35 13.53
N GLY A 390 -13.13 20.23 12.78
CA GLY A 390 -12.01 19.52 12.16
C GLY A 390 -11.14 18.74 13.15
N LYS A 391 -11.67 18.38 14.33
CA LYS A 391 -10.91 17.70 15.38
C LYS A 391 -11.67 16.49 15.94
N ALA A 392 -10.94 15.42 16.21
CA ALA A 392 -11.45 14.25 16.94
C ALA A 392 -10.36 13.64 17.83
N THR A 393 -10.74 12.86 18.85
CA THR A 393 -9.77 12.25 19.77
C THR A 393 -10.24 10.87 20.20
N LEU A 394 -9.39 9.87 19.97
CA LEU A 394 -9.54 8.55 20.56
C LEU A 394 -8.93 8.56 21.95
N ASP A 395 -9.71 8.15 22.93
CA ASP A 395 -9.24 7.74 24.26
C ASP A 395 -9.33 6.20 24.33
N LEU A 396 -8.20 5.53 24.50
CA LEU A 396 -8.11 4.07 24.51
C LEU A 396 -8.80 3.44 25.73
N HIS A 397 -9.19 4.25 26.73
CA HIS A 397 -9.92 3.82 27.93
C HIS A 397 -11.40 4.19 27.89
N SER A 398 -11.90 4.76 26.78
CA SER A 398 -13.28 5.23 26.70
C SER A 398 -14.31 4.10 26.84
N ASP A 399 -15.31 4.30 27.70
CA ASP A 399 -16.46 3.39 27.83
C ASP A 399 -17.34 3.34 26.56
N ASN A 400 -17.11 4.24 25.60
CA ASN A 400 -17.86 4.29 24.33
C ASN A 400 -17.26 3.38 23.24
N LEU A 401 -16.13 2.72 23.50
CA LEU A 401 -15.53 1.80 22.56
C LEU A 401 -16.43 0.58 22.33
N LEU A 402 -16.61 0.21 21.06
CA LEU A 402 -17.39 -0.96 20.65
C LEU A 402 -16.64 -2.28 20.90
N ASP A 403 -15.31 -2.23 20.91
CA ASP A 403 -14.42 -3.34 21.19
C ASP A 403 -13.11 -2.79 21.79
N GLU A 404 -12.42 -3.61 22.58
CA GLU A 404 -11.16 -3.20 23.19
C GLU A 404 -10.04 -3.20 22.14
N PRO A 405 -9.31 -2.08 21.96
CA PRO A 405 -8.21 -2.02 21.00
C PRO A 405 -7.08 -2.96 21.44
N TYR A 406 -6.48 -3.63 20.47
CA TYR A 406 -5.36 -4.54 20.71
C TYR A 406 -4.45 -4.59 19.50
N LEU A 407 -3.14 -4.68 19.73
CA LEU A 407 -2.06 -4.77 18.74
C LEU A 407 -1.84 -3.49 17.92
N TYR A 408 -2.89 -2.89 17.38
CA TYR A 408 -2.82 -1.63 16.69
C TYR A 408 -4.17 -0.93 16.65
N VAL A 409 -4.15 0.37 16.37
CA VAL A 409 -5.32 1.12 15.92
C VAL A 409 -4.96 1.85 14.63
N ARG A 410 -5.88 1.87 13.67
CA ARG A 410 -5.82 2.76 12.51
C ARG A 410 -7.10 3.58 12.45
N PHE A 411 -7.09 4.68 11.72
CA PHE A 411 -8.29 5.46 11.47
C PHE A 411 -8.45 5.82 10.01
N TYR A 412 -9.66 6.24 9.67
CA TYR A 412 -9.90 6.98 8.44
C TYR A 412 -10.92 8.10 8.69
N ILE A 413 -10.70 9.22 8.03
CA ILE A 413 -11.62 10.37 8.03
C ILE A 413 -12.38 10.41 6.70
N THR A 414 -13.66 10.72 6.76
CA THR A 414 -14.55 10.79 5.58
C THR A 414 -15.21 12.15 5.50
N GLY A 415 -15.44 12.60 4.27
CA GLY A 415 -16.09 13.86 3.97
C GLY A 415 -16.88 13.77 2.67
N GLU A 416 -17.28 14.92 2.15
CA GLU A 416 -18.13 14.98 0.95
C GLU A 416 -17.50 14.26 -0.25
N ASN A 417 -16.19 14.44 -0.45
CA ASN A 417 -15.48 14.03 -1.65
C ASN A 417 -14.43 12.94 -1.42
N GLY A 418 -14.66 12.08 -0.42
CA GLY A 418 -13.91 10.84 -0.30
C GLY A 418 -13.49 10.49 1.12
N ILE A 419 -12.31 9.89 1.22
CA ILE A 419 -11.76 9.26 2.42
C ILE A 419 -10.24 9.42 2.48
N CYS A 420 -9.69 9.54 3.68
CA CYS A 420 -8.26 9.55 3.96
C CYS A 420 -7.96 8.58 5.10
N TYR A 421 -7.13 7.58 4.84
CA TYR A 421 -6.72 6.52 5.78
C TYR A 421 -5.35 6.81 6.39
N SER A 422 -5.21 6.51 7.68
CA SER A 422 -3.93 6.55 8.39
C SER A 422 -3.12 5.26 8.23
N GLN A 423 -1.82 5.34 8.54
CA GLN A 423 -1.04 4.17 8.92
C GLN A 423 -1.46 3.65 10.31
N PRO A 424 -1.14 2.39 10.65
CA PRO A 424 -1.47 1.81 11.95
C PRO A 424 -0.54 2.33 13.06
N PHE A 425 -1.12 2.75 14.17
CA PHE A 425 -0.44 2.99 15.43
C PHE A 425 -0.32 1.66 16.15
N VAL A 426 0.90 1.19 16.40
CA VAL A 426 1.10 -0.07 17.12
C VAL A 426 0.83 0.16 18.61
N LEU A 427 0.00 -0.69 19.20
CA LEU A 427 -0.38 -0.61 20.62
C LEU A 427 0.27 -1.77 21.36
N ASN A 428 1.23 -1.46 22.23
CA ASN A 428 1.75 -2.42 23.20
C ASN A 428 1.25 -2.07 24.60
N VAL A 429 1.01 -3.06 25.46
CA VAL A 429 0.70 -2.80 26.88
C VAL A 429 2.01 -2.73 27.65
N GLU A 430 2.17 -1.73 28.52
CA GLU A 430 3.39 -1.56 29.30
C GLU A 430 3.68 -2.81 30.16
N GLY A 431 4.86 -3.39 29.99
CA GLY A 431 5.27 -4.63 30.67
C GLY A 431 4.86 -5.92 29.95
N GLU A 432 4.14 -5.83 28.83
CA GLU A 432 3.87 -6.94 27.93
C GLU A 432 4.81 -6.87 26.71
N GLU A 433 5.16 -8.05 26.18
CA GLU A 433 5.84 -8.20 24.90
C GLU A 433 4.91 -8.92 23.93
N PHE A 434 4.99 -8.58 22.65
CA PHE A 434 4.29 -9.36 21.64
C PHE A 434 4.92 -10.74 21.53
N GLU A 435 4.10 -11.77 21.75
CA GLU A 435 4.49 -13.14 21.40
C GLU A 435 4.50 -13.29 19.88
N PRO A 436 5.64 -13.63 19.26
CA PRO A 436 5.72 -13.82 17.82
C PRO A 436 4.73 -14.90 17.35
N VAL A 437 3.95 -14.58 16.33
CA VAL A 437 2.97 -15.51 15.77
C VAL A 437 3.56 -16.30 14.61
N GLU A 438 3.19 -17.57 14.48
CA GLU A 438 3.64 -18.38 13.35
C GLU A 438 3.05 -17.85 12.04
N VAL A 439 3.94 -17.61 11.06
CA VAL A 439 3.59 -17.24 9.68
C VAL A 439 4.18 -18.30 8.75
N PRO A 440 3.52 -19.43 8.50
CA PRO A 440 4.10 -20.52 7.74
C PRO A 440 4.49 -20.08 6.31
N VAL A 441 5.56 -20.68 5.78
CA VAL A 441 5.94 -20.48 4.37
C VAL A 441 4.86 -21.11 3.48
N THR A 442 4.34 -20.34 2.52
CA THR A 442 3.36 -20.83 1.55
C THR A 442 4.06 -21.50 0.38
N GLN A 443 4.15 -22.84 0.39
CA GLN A 443 4.57 -23.62 -0.78
C GLN A 443 3.36 -23.95 -1.65
N ASP A 444 3.01 -23.02 -2.51
CA ASP A 444 1.78 -23.05 -3.30
C ASP A 444 2.01 -23.36 -4.78
N ILE A 445 0.95 -23.21 -5.58
CA ILE A 445 1.02 -23.37 -7.03
C ILE A 445 2.01 -22.38 -7.66
N SER A 446 2.13 -21.16 -7.14
CA SER A 446 3.05 -20.16 -7.68
C SER A 446 4.51 -20.60 -7.50
N THR A 447 4.83 -21.22 -6.36
CA THR A 447 6.15 -21.81 -6.07
C THR A 447 6.46 -22.95 -7.04
N ALA A 448 5.52 -23.87 -7.25
CA ALA A 448 5.70 -24.99 -8.17
C ALA A 448 5.83 -24.52 -9.63
N LEU A 449 5.01 -23.56 -10.06
CA LEU A 449 5.06 -22.96 -11.39
C LEU A 449 6.38 -22.21 -11.62
N ARG A 450 6.86 -21.46 -10.62
CA ARG A 450 8.15 -20.77 -10.71
C ARG A 450 9.29 -21.78 -10.85
N ALA A 451 9.32 -22.84 -10.04
CA ALA A 451 10.33 -23.88 -10.15
C ALA A 451 10.32 -24.55 -11.54
N LEU A 452 9.13 -24.85 -12.07
CA LEU A 452 8.97 -25.41 -13.40
C LEU A 452 9.47 -24.45 -14.49
N ILE A 453 9.09 -23.17 -14.44
CA ILE A 453 9.50 -22.16 -15.41
C ILE A 453 11.01 -21.95 -15.37
N ASN A 454 11.64 -21.97 -14.18
CA ASN A 454 13.08 -21.85 -14.05
C ASN A 454 13.81 -23.03 -14.70
N LEU A 455 13.30 -24.25 -14.51
CA LEU A 455 13.86 -25.45 -15.14
C LEU A 455 13.68 -25.43 -16.65
N VAL A 456 12.48 -25.06 -17.13
CA VAL A 456 12.19 -24.93 -18.56
C VAL A 456 13.07 -23.87 -19.19
N ASP A 457 13.24 -22.70 -18.55
CA ASP A 457 14.14 -21.66 -19.03
C ASP A 457 15.57 -22.20 -19.12
N LEU A 458 16.11 -22.79 -18.05
CA LEU A 458 17.47 -23.30 -18.01
C LEU A 458 17.76 -24.35 -19.10
N VAL A 459 16.83 -25.28 -19.32
CA VAL A 459 17.04 -26.44 -20.21
C VAL A 459 16.73 -26.10 -21.67
N LEU A 460 15.70 -25.29 -21.94
CA LEU A 460 15.18 -25.10 -23.30
C LEU A 460 15.40 -23.71 -23.88
N PHE A 461 15.41 -22.66 -23.05
CA PHE A 461 15.30 -21.28 -23.52
C PHE A 461 16.56 -20.44 -23.29
N ARG A 462 17.21 -20.59 -22.14
CA ARG A 462 18.30 -19.75 -21.67
C ARG A 462 19.49 -19.71 -22.61
N PHE A 463 19.81 -20.83 -23.24
CA PHE A 463 20.95 -20.95 -24.14
C PHE A 463 20.54 -21.13 -25.60
N ASN A 464 19.32 -20.70 -25.96
CA ASN A 464 18.78 -20.84 -27.30
C ASN A 464 18.83 -19.48 -28.05
N PRO A 465 19.63 -19.35 -29.14
CA PRO A 465 19.73 -18.11 -29.90
C PRO A 465 18.43 -17.59 -30.50
N LEU A 466 17.49 -18.48 -30.83
CA LEU A 466 16.16 -18.06 -31.32
C LEU A 466 15.35 -17.39 -30.20
N ILE A 467 15.48 -17.90 -28.97
CA ILE A 467 14.83 -17.28 -27.81
C ILE A 467 15.53 -15.97 -27.43
N TRP A 468 16.85 -15.86 -27.58
CA TRP A 468 17.56 -14.58 -27.39
C TRP A 468 17.05 -13.52 -28.35
N LEU A 469 16.88 -13.88 -29.63
CA LEU A 469 16.29 -13.00 -30.63
C LEU A 469 14.84 -12.64 -30.26
N PHE A 470 14.04 -13.61 -29.81
CA PHE A 470 12.69 -13.35 -29.32
C PHE A 470 12.68 -12.37 -28.15
N LYS A 471 13.50 -12.59 -27.10
CA LYS A 471 13.60 -11.67 -25.95
C LYS A 471 13.99 -10.26 -26.38
N LYS A 472 14.93 -10.13 -27.32
CA LYS A 472 15.35 -8.84 -27.87
C LYS A 472 14.23 -8.13 -28.64
N VAL A 473 13.51 -8.84 -29.51
CA VAL A 473 12.50 -8.25 -30.40
C VAL A 473 11.15 -8.05 -29.70
N ALA A 474 10.71 -9.04 -28.91
CA ALA A 474 9.39 -9.07 -28.29
C ALA A 474 9.40 -8.47 -26.88
N LEU A 475 10.47 -8.68 -26.11
CA LEU A 475 10.57 -8.20 -24.72
C LEU A 475 11.46 -6.97 -24.54
N GLY A 476 12.15 -6.54 -25.60
CA GLY A 476 12.89 -5.28 -25.61
C GLY A 476 14.23 -5.31 -24.86
N TYR A 477 14.79 -6.49 -24.55
CA TYR A 477 16.06 -6.59 -23.84
C TYR A 477 17.01 -7.64 -24.42
N SER A 478 18.32 -7.38 -24.28
CA SER A 478 19.36 -8.35 -24.62
C SER A 478 19.65 -9.27 -23.42
N VAL A 479 19.78 -10.58 -23.67
CA VAL A 479 20.24 -11.52 -22.63
C VAL A 479 21.72 -11.34 -22.28
N PHE A 480 22.49 -10.60 -23.08
CA PHE A 480 23.91 -10.36 -22.87
C PHE A 480 24.20 -9.04 -22.12
N GLU A 481 23.16 -8.30 -21.76
CA GLU A 481 23.29 -7.09 -20.94
C GLU A 481 23.22 -7.48 -19.46
N GLY A 482 24.20 -6.97 -18.68
CA GLY A 482 24.33 -7.32 -17.27
C GLY A 482 24.54 -8.83 -17.07
N ASP A 483 23.84 -9.40 -16.09
CA ASP A 483 23.90 -10.84 -15.78
C ASP A 483 22.68 -11.62 -16.33
N ARG A 484 21.95 -11.06 -17.31
CA ARG A 484 20.66 -11.63 -17.77
C ARG A 484 20.75 -13.03 -18.37
N LEU A 485 21.94 -13.46 -18.80
CA LEU A 485 22.18 -14.81 -19.30
C LEU A 485 22.18 -15.84 -18.17
N ASN A 486 22.69 -15.48 -16.98
CA ASN A 486 22.76 -16.39 -15.84
C ASN A 486 21.58 -16.20 -14.89
N ASN A 487 21.09 -14.96 -14.79
CA ASN A 487 19.93 -14.57 -14.01
C ASN A 487 18.89 -13.90 -14.93
N PRO A 488 17.85 -14.61 -15.40
CA PRO A 488 16.90 -14.08 -16.38
C PRO A 488 15.95 -12.99 -15.84
N TYR A 489 16.19 -12.50 -14.62
CA TYR A 489 15.35 -11.59 -13.85
C TYR A 489 15.99 -10.22 -13.66
#